data_AF-A0A172TX75-F1
#
_entry.id   AF-A0A172TX75-F1
#
_cell.length_a   1.000
_cell.length_b   1.000
_cell.length_c   1.000
_cell.angle_alpha   90.00
_cell.angle_beta   90.00
_cell.angle_gamma   90.00
#
_symmetry.space_group_name_H-M   'P 1'
#
loop_
_entity.id
_entity.type
_entity.pdbx_description
1 polymer ?
#
loop_
_entity_poly.entity_id
_entity_poly.type
_entity_poly.pdbx_seq_one_letter_code
_entity_poly.pdbx_strand_id
1 'polypeptide(L)'
;MKGHTVVKDSLIETVVLKKNEVDLLTDILFNNFYKTKTKVRVITQCYEPRNAILFIDKKGILRDYILICFHCDRYDLGSNQLKDIGDECYGKTEKLRTFFKEKGLLFGTDMSVNSYPGETNKDPGIPSALENN
;
A
#
# COMPACT_ATOMS: atom_id res chain seq x y z
N MET A 1 17.47 16.72 5.54
CA MET A 1 16.47 15.66 5.33
C MET A 1 15.45 15.77 6.44
N LYS A 2 14.18 16.05 6.13
CA LYS A 2 13.10 15.93 7.13
C LYS A 2 12.92 14.43 7.39
N GLY A 3 13.10 13.99 8.63
CA GLY A 3 12.92 12.60 9.00
C GLY A 3 11.44 12.24 8.89
N HIS A 4 11.10 11.27 8.06
CA HIS A 4 9.79 10.65 8.07
C HIS A 4 9.71 9.76 9.32
N THR A 5 8.74 10.01 10.19
CA THR A 5 8.53 9.24 11.42
C THR A 5 7.32 8.35 11.25
N VAL A 6 7.47 7.06 11.55
CA VAL A 6 6.34 6.12 11.62
C VAL A 6 5.65 6.31 12.96
N VAL A 7 4.37 6.68 12.93
CA VAL A 7 3.52 6.72 14.13
C VAL A 7 3.02 5.31 14.37
N LYS A 8 3.53 4.63 15.39
CA LYS A 8 3.23 3.20 15.63
C LYS A 8 1.73 2.94 15.81
N ASP A 9 1.03 3.85 16.48
CA ASP A 9 -0.40 3.72 16.78
C ASP A 9 -1.28 3.83 15.52
N SER A 10 -0.73 4.29 14.39
CA SER A 10 -1.44 4.30 13.10
C SER A 10 -1.25 3.01 12.29
N LEU A 11 -0.49 2.02 12.80
CA LEU A 11 -0.27 0.74 12.13
C LEU A 11 -1.28 -0.29 12.61
N ILE A 12 -2.19 -0.66 11.72
CA ILE A 12 -3.29 -1.61 11.99
C ILE A 12 -2.79 -3.06 11.90
N GLU A 13 -2.11 -3.39 10.81
CA GLU A 13 -1.55 -4.70 10.52
C GLU A 13 -0.09 -4.53 10.12
N THR A 14 0.79 -5.41 10.60
CA THR A 14 2.21 -5.33 10.29
C THR A 14 2.81 -6.72 10.20
N VAL A 15 3.64 -6.94 9.18
CA VAL A 15 4.42 -8.16 9.02
C VAL A 15 5.89 -7.79 8.82
N VAL A 16 6.79 -8.58 9.42
CA VAL A 16 8.23 -8.49 9.15
C VAL A 16 8.60 -9.61 8.19
N LEU A 17 9.14 -9.26 7.04
CA LEU A 17 9.49 -10.21 5.99
C LEU A 17 10.78 -10.97 6.32
N LYS A 18 10.76 -12.28 6.09
CA LYS A 18 11.95 -13.13 6.02
C LYS A 18 12.67 -12.95 4.70
N LYS A 19 13.93 -13.38 4.62
CA LYS A 19 14.77 -13.21 3.43
C LYS A 19 14.11 -13.68 2.13
N ASN A 20 13.55 -14.89 2.13
CA ASN A 20 12.86 -15.44 0.96
C ASN A 20 11.62 -14.62 0.55
N GLU A 21 10.94 -14.00 1.51
CA GLU A 21 9.77 -13.14 1.23
C GLU A 21 10.21 -11.77 0.71
N VAL A 22 11.37 -11.27 1.15
CA VAL A 22 12.03 -10.09 0.56
C VAL A 22 12.42 -10.37 -0.89
N ASP A 23 12.96 -11.56 -1.18
CA ASP A 23 13.32 -11.95 -2.55
C ASP A 23 12.06 -11.98 -3.44
N LEU A 24 10.97 -12.59 -2.98
CA LEU A 24 9.67 -12.60 -3.69
C LEU A 24 9.11 -11.19 -3.92
N LEU A 25 9.15 -10.33 -2.89
CA LEU A 25 8.69 -8.95 -3.02
C LEU A 25 9.57 -8.17 -4.02
N THR A 26 10.87 -8.40 -4.00
CA THR A 26 11.83 -7.76 -4.93
C THR A 26 11.55 -8.19 -6.37
N ASP A 27 11.24 -9.46 -6.61
CA ASP A 27 10.82 -9.95 -7.92
C ASP A 27 9.52 -9.26 -8.39
N ILE A 28 8.52 -9.15 -7.51
CA ILE A 28 7.26 -8.44 -7.84
C ILE A 28 7.52 -6.97 -8.16
N LEU A 29 8.43 -6.32 -7.44
CA LEU A 29 8.72 -4.90 -7.64
C LEU A 29 9.52 -4.69 -8.93
N PHE A 30 10.64 -5.37 -9.13
CA PHE A 30 11.64 -5.01 -10.13
C PHE A 30 11.78 -5.97 -11.31
N ASN A 31 11.28 -7.21 -11.20
CA ASN A 31 11.49 -8.26 -12.20
C ASN A 31 10.27 -8.40 -13.14
N ASN A 32 9.86 -7.29 -13.75
CA ASN A 32 8.71 -7.24 -14.65
C ASN A 32 9.13 -6.86 -16.07
N PHE A 33 9.56 -7.83 -16.88
CA PHE A 33 10.07 -7.60 -18.24
C PHE A 33 8.98 -7.48 -19.34
N TYR A 34 7.72 -7.21 -18.99
CA TYR A 34 6.64 -7.17 -19.97
C TYR A 34 6.53 -5.83 -20.69
N LYS A 35 7.15 -5.74 -21.88
CA LYS A 35 6.88 -4.67 -22.87
C LYS A 35 5.52 -4.93 -23.53
N THR A 36 4.43 -4.42 -22.97
CA THR A 36 3.12 -4.42 -23.64
C THR A 36 2.58 -3.01 -23.76
N LYS A 37 1.76 -2.77 -24.80
CA LYS A 37 1.21 -1.44 -25.10
C LYS A 37 0.43 -0.89 -23.89
N THR A 38 0.79 0.34 -23.52
CA THR A 38 0.18 1.14 -22.46
C THR A 38 -1.35 1.12 -22.59
N LYS A 39 -2.05 0.53 -21.62
CA LYS A 39 -3.50 0.77 -21.47
C LYS A 39 -3.66 2.03 -20.63
N VAL A 40 -4.55 2.93 -21.06
CA VAL A 40 -4.92 4.13 -20.31
C VAL A 40 -5.57 3.68 -19.00
N ARG A 41 -4.93 3.97 -17.87
CA ARG A 41 -5.51 3.77 -16.53
C ARG A 41 -6.28 5.02 -16.15
N VAL A 42 -7.49 4.83 -15.65
CA VAL A 42 -8.26 5.90 -15.02
C VAL A 42 -7.75 6.05 -13.60
N ILE A 43 -6.84 7.00 -13.40
CA ILE A 43 -6.37 7.36 -12.07
C ILE A 43 -7.47 8.18 -11.39
N THR A 44 -7.96 7.73 -10.24
CA THR A 44 -8.85 8.53 -9.41
C THR A 44 -8.04 9.69 -8.80
N GLN A 45 -8.63 10.90 -8.72
CA GLN A 45 -7.91 12.06 -8.18
C GLN A 45 -7.65 11.95 -6.67
N CYS A 46 -8.46 11.18 -5.94
CA CYS A 46 -8.29 10.95 -4.51
C CYS A 46 -7.22 9.88 -4.28
N TYR A 47 -6.10 10.26 -3.66
CA TYR A 47 -5.08 9.32 -3.20
C TYR A 47 -5.16 9.16 -1.69
N GLU A 48 -5.65 7.99 -1.26
CA GLU A 48 -5.77 7.62 0.15
C GLU A 48 -4.99 6.31 0.37
N PRO A 49 -3.66 6.37 0.57
CA PRO A 49 -2.86 5.17 0.77
C PRO A 49 -3.20 4.53 2.11
N ARG A 50 -3.62 3.26 2.07
CA ARG A 50 -3.95 2.46 3.25
C ARG A 50 -2.91 1.39 3.57
N ASN A 51 -1.90 1.23 2.70
CA ASN A 51 -0.86 0.22 2.82
C ASN A 51 0.51 0.82 2.55
N ALA A 52 1.55 0.21 3.11
CA ALA A 52 2.93 0.63 2.89
C ALA A 52 3.92 -0.53 2.95
N ILE A 53 5.05 -0.36 2.25
CA ILE A 53 6.27 -1.15 2.42
C ILE A 53 7.30 -0.24 3.08
N LEU A 54 7.89 -0.67 4.19
CA LEU A 54 8.86 0.12 4.96
C LEU A 54 10.24 -0.54 4.87
N PHE A 55 11.26 0.24 4.49
CA PHE A 55 12.65 -0.21 4.47
C PHE A 55 13.35 0.29 5.73
N ILE A 56 13.49 -0.59 6.72
CA ILE A 56 14.08 -0.27 8.03
C ILE A 56 15.44 -0.95 8.12
N ASP A 57 16.46 -0.20 8.56
CA ASP A 57 17.80 -0.75 8.72
C ASP A 57 17.97 -1.54 10.03
N LYS A 58 19.16 -2.13 10.22
CA LYS A 58 19.52 -2.90 11.43
C LYS A 58 19.49 -2.08 12.72
N LYS A 59 19.48 -0.75 12.64
CA LYS A 59 19.39 0.18 13.79
C LYS A 59 17.94 0.61 14.06
N GLY A 60 16.97 0.07 13.32
CA GLY A 60 15.56 0.45 13.44
C GLY A 60 15.22 1.78 12.76
N ILE A 61 16.11 2.31 11.91
CA ILE A 61 15.91 3.60 11.24
C ILE A 61 15.19 3.36 9.91
N LEU A 62 14.07 4.05 9.68
CA LEU A 62 13.39 4.09 8.38
C LEU A 62 14.30 4.76 7.35
N ARG A 63 14.66 4.03 6.30
CA ARG A 63 15.50 4.48 5.20
C ARG A 63 14.69 4.92 3.99
N ASP A 64 13.61 4.20 3.70
CA ASP A 64 12.70 4.51 2.60
C ASP A 64 11.33 3.86 2.82
N TYR A 65 10.36 4.19 1.97
CA TYR A 65 9.04 3.57 1.97
C TYR A 65 8.37 3.60 0.58
N ILE A 66 7.39 2.72 0.40
CA ILE A 66 6.44 2.76 -0.72
C ILE A 66 5.05 2.85 -0.12
N LEU A 67 4.30 3.91 -0.41
CA LEU A 67 2.89 4.04 -0.04
C LEU A 67 2.04 3.46 -1.17
N ILE A 68 1.01 2.69 -0.83
CA ILE A 68 0.19 1.98 -1.79
C ILE A 68 -1.29 2.25 -1.49
N CYS A 69 -2.03 2.66 -2.53
CA CYS A 69 -3.48 2.66 -2.56
C CYS A 69 -3.94 1.62 -3.58
N PHE A 70 -4.30 0.42 -3.10
CA PHE A 70 -4.79 -0.63 -3.99
C PHE A 70 -6.17 -0.30 -4.61
N HIS A 71 -6.95 0.57 -3.99
CA HIS A 71 -8.23 1.03 -4.54
C HIS A 71 -8.05 2.06 -5.68
N CYS A 72 -7.03 2.91 -5.54
CA CYS A 72 -6.67 3.94 -6.52
C CYS A 72 -5.79 3.39 -7.65
N ASP A 73 -5.31 2.14 -7.50
CA ASP A 73 -4.33 1.50 -8.37
C ASP A 73 -3.06 2.38 -8.55
N ARG A 74 -2.58 2.93 -7.43
CA ARG A 74 -1.48 3.89 -7.38
C ARG A 74 -0.53 3.61 -6.21
N TYR A 75 0.74 3.92 -6.41
CA TYR A 75 1.74 3.98 -5.35
C TYR A 75 2.57 5.28 -5.42
N ASP A 76 3.11 5.71 -4.28
CA ASP A 76 4.03 6.83 -4.17
C ASP A 76 5.32 6.37 -3.46
N LEU A 77 6.47 6.86 -3.92
CA LEU A 77 7.80 6.50 -3.39
C LEU A 77 8.27 7.55 -2.39
N GLY A 78 8.89 7.11 -1.30
CA GLY A 78 9.18 7.97 -0.16
C GLY A 78 10.43 8.84 -0.27
N SER A 79 11.45 8.42 -1.03
CA SER A 79 12.72 9.14 -1.08
C SER A 79 13.34 9.19 -2.48
N ASN A 80 14.39 10.02 -2.64
CA ASN A 80 15.18 10.09 -3.87
C ASN A 80 16.02 8.83 -4.15
N GLN A 81 16.10 7.88 -3.20
CA GLN A 81 16.87 6.64 -3.37
C GLN A 81 16.06 5.61 -4.18
N LEU A 82 14.79 5.39 -3.84
CA LEU A 82 13.83 4.70 -4.71
C LEU A 82 13.27 5.68 -5.74
N LYS A 83 13.95 5.80 -6.89
CA LYS A 83 13.50 6.69 -7.98
C LYS A 83 12.42 6.08 -8.87
N ASP A 84 12.45 4.76 -9.00
CA ASP A 84 11.55 4.00 -9.85
C ASP A 84 11.51 2.55 -9.34
N ILE A 85 10.36 1.91 -9.47
CA ILE A 85 10.20 0.47 -9.29
C ILE A 85 9.99 -0.24 -10.62
N GLY A 86 10.28 0.41 -11.74
CA GLY A 86 10.00 -0.04 -13.09
C GLY A 86 8.55 0.20 -13.48
N ASP A 87 8.30 0.12 -14.78
CA ASP A 87 6.99 0.37 -15.38
C ASP A 87 5.87 -0.35 -14.64
N GLU A 88 4.72 0.32 -14.52
CA GLU A 88 3.50 -0.32 -14.06
C GLU A 88 2.97 -1.24 -15.16
N CYS A 89 3.58 -2.41 -15.27
CA CYS A 89 3.12 -3.47 -16.15
C CYS A 89 1.80 -4.02 -15.62
N TYR A 90 0.91 -4.41 -16.54
CA TYR A 90 -0.39 -4.96 -16.20
C TYR A 90 -0.28 -6.11 -15.17
N GLY A 91 -0.92 -5.92 -14.01
CA GLY A 91 -0.97 -6.92 -12.93
C GLY A 91 0.06 -6.75 -11.82
N LYS A 92 0.98 -5.77 -11.87
CA LYS A 92 1.93 -5.51 -10.76
C LYS A 92 1.21 -5.18 -9.46
N THR A 93 0.27 -4.24 -9.49
CA THR A 93 -0.54 -3.87 -8.33
C THR A 93 -1.33 -5.06 -7.78
N GLU A 94 -1.82 -5.95 -8.64
CA GLU A 94 -2.57 -7.14 -8.21
C GLU A 94 -1.67 -8.23 -7.62
N LYS A 95 -0.46 -8.42 -8.14
CA LYS A 95 0.56 -9.27 -7.52
C LYS A 95 0.96 -8.74 -6.15
N LEU A 96 1.13 -7.41 -6.02
CA LEU A 96 1.37 -6.77 -4.73
C LEU A 96 0.19 -6.97 -3.78
N ARG A 97 -1.05 -6.78 -4.25
CA ARG A 97 -2.25 -7.02 -3.44
C ARG A 97 -2.31 -8.46 -2.94
N THR A 98 -2.10 -9.42 -3.82
CA THR A 98 -2.06 -10.86 -3.49
C THR A 98 -0.98 -11.15 -2.44
N PHE A 99 0.23 -10.63 -2.64
CA PHE A 99 1.32 -10.80 -1.68
C PHE A 99 0.94 -10.27 -0.29
N PHE A 100 0.33 -9.08 -0.20
CA PHE A 100 -0.11 -8.52 1.08
C PHE A 100 -1.18 -9.41 1.74
N LYS A 101 -2.18 -9.87 0.99
CA LYS A 101 -3.23 -10.77 1.49
C LYS A 101 -2.66 -12.09 2.01
N GLU A 102 -1.70 -12.68 1.31
CA GLU A 102 -1.00 -13.90 1.74
C GLU A 102 -0.17 -13.71 3.02
N LYS A 103 0.24 -12.47 3.33
CA LYS A 103 0.86 -12.12 4.61
C LYS A 103 -0.15 -11.77 5.72
N GLY A 104 -1.44 -11.90 5.46
CA GLY A 104 -2.50 -11.57 6.40
C GLY A 104 -2.76 -10.06 6.55
N LEU A 105 -2.28 -9.24 5.60
CA LEU A 105 -2.55 -7.80 5.56
C LEU A 105 -3.84 -7.59 4.74
N LEU A 106 -4.99 -7.58 5.41
CA LEU A 106 -6.31 -7.52 4.80
C LEU A 106 -6.87 -6.10 4.70
N PHE A 107 -6.54 -5.23 5.67
CA PHE A 107 -7.00 -3.85 5.66
C PHE A 107 -6.41 -3.08 4.46
N GLY A 108 -7.27 -2.44 3.67
CA GLY A 108 -6.87 -1.73 2.46
C GLY A 108 -6.54 -2.63 1.25
N THR A 109 -6.50 -3.95 1.41
CA THR A 109 -6.27 -4.91 0.30
C THR A 109 -7.54 -5.65 -0.09
N ASP A 110 -8.42 -5.94 0.88
CA ASP A 110 -9.72 -6.55 0.70
C ASP A 110 -10.83 -5.48 0.77
N MET A 111 -11.59 -5.33 -0.32
CA MET A 111 -12.67 -4.33 -0.42
C MET A 111 -13.87 -4.64 0.49
N SER A 112 -13.93 -5.83 1.10
CA SER A 112 -14.93 -6.16 2.12
C SER A 112 -14.50 -5.71 3.53
N VAL A 113 -13.23 -5.33 3.71
CA VAL A 113 -12.64 -4.89 4.98
C VAL A 113 -12.36 -3.39 4.89
N ASN A 114 -13.42 -2.59 4.97
CA ASN A 114 -13.34 -1.12 4.81
C ASN A 114 -13.32 -0.35 6.14
N SER A 115 -13.47 -1.04 7.27
CA SER A 115 -13.54 -0.41 8.60
C SER A 115 -12.66 -1.14 9.61
N TYR A 116 -11.88 -0.39 10.39
CA TYR A 116 -11.05 -0.92 11.47
C TYR A 116 -11.87 -1.15 12.75
N PRO A 117 -11.65 -2.23 13.52
CA PRO A 117 -12.23 -2.39 14.86
C PRO A 117 -11.73 -1.30 15.82
N GLY A 118 -12.48 -0.21 15.94
CA GLY A 118 -12.10 0.98 16.71
C GLY A 118 -12.23 2.29 15.93
N GLU A 119 -12.47 2.24 14.62
CA GLU A 119 -12.98 3.40 13.89
C GLU A 119 -14.39 3.70 14.39
N THR A 120 -14.50 4.65 15.31
CA THR A 120 -15.79 5.28 15.55
C THR A 120 -16.11 6.04 14.28
N ASN A 121 -17.15 5.63 13.54
CA ASN A 121 -17.74 6.41 12.46
C ASN A 121 -18.16 7.78 13.02
N LYS A 122 -17.21 8.71 13.06
CA LYS A 122 -17.45 10.14 13.19
C LYS A 122 -16.72 10.78 12.02
N ASP A 123 -17.20 10.44 10.84
CA ASP A 123 -17.06 11.33 9.71
C ASP A 123 -18.01 12.52 10.00
N PRO A 124 -17.52 13.74 10.26
CA PRO A 124 -18.37 14.87 10.65
C PRO A 124 -19.26 15.40 9.52
N GLY A 125 -19.30 14.73 8.36
CA GLY A 125 -19.90 15.26 7.13
C GLY A 125 -20.98 14.42 6.44
N ILE A 126 -21.35 13.24 6.94
CA ILE A 126 -22.43 12.44 6.31
C ILE A 126 -23.68 12.49 7.21
N PRO A 127 -24.76 13.19 6.81
CA PRO A 127 -26.01 13.15 7.55
C PRO A 127 -26.52 11.71 7.59
N SER A 128 -26.81 11.23 8.81
CA SER A 128 -27.50 9.97 9.07
C SER A 128 -28.91 10.03 8.45
N ALA A 129 -29.05 9.58 7.22
CA ALA A 129 -30.34 9.32 6.62
C ALA A 129 -30.27 7.91 6.04
N LEU A 130 -30.89 6.98 6.76
CA LEU A 130 -31.55 5.74 6.36
C LEU A 130 -31.41 4.66 7.44
N GLU A 131 -31.93 4.95 8.62
CA GLU A 131 -32.51 3.93 9.50
C GLU A 131 -33.94 4.39 9.79
N ASN A 132 -34.90 3.79 9.09
CA ASN A 132 -36.31 3.59 9.45
C ASN A 132 -37.11 3.24 8.17
N ASN A 133 -37.21 1.94 7.90
CA ASN A 133 -38.40 1.31 7.30
C ASN A 133 -38.37 -0.18 7.60
#